data_AF-A0A2T4STV9-F1
#
_entry.id   AF-A0A2T4STV9-F1
#
_cell.length_a   1.000
_cell.length_b   1.000
_cell.length_c   1.000
_cell.angle_alpha   90.00
_cell.angle_beta   90.00
_cell.angle_gamma   90.00
#
_symmetry.space_group_name_H-M   'P 1'
#
loop_
_entity.id
_entity.type
_entity.pdbx_description
1 polymer ?
#
loop_
_entity_poly.entity_id
_entity_poly.type
_entity_poly.pdbx_seq_one_letter_code
_entity_poly.pdbx_strand_id
1 'polypeptide(L)'
;MFKLDSVESVKKAIRVDHDFDDDLIMEVYLPGAINEVKTAVSLDDEDEAFYENNALFNLAVLNIVAHHNDNRSITTNEQSFDVPASSMALIQTLRSDLVKWRIEKNEVTIDES
;
A
#
# COMPACT_ATOMS: atom_id res chain seq x y z
N MET A 1 4.55 -6.06 -16.38
CA MET A 1 3.95 -4.95 -15.60
C MET A 1 3.69 -5.48 -14.20
N PHE A 2 4.05 -4.75 -13.15
CA PHE A 2 3.78 -5.15 -11.76
C PHE A 2 2.28 -5.12 -11.50
N LYS A 3 1.77 -6.09 -10.72
CA LYS A 3 0.36 -6.14 -10.33
C LYS A 3 0.26 -6.48 -8.84
N LEU A 4 -0.48 -5.67 -8.08
CA LEU A 4 -0.58 -5.82 -6.62
C LEU A 4 -1.43 -7.03 -6.21
N ASP A 5 -2.30 -7.52 -7.11
CA ASP A 5 -3.14 -8.73 -6.93
C ASP A 5 -2.44 -10.03 -7.35
N SER A 6 -1.20 -9.96 -7.81
CA SER A 6 -0.42 -11.12 -8.27
C SER A 6 0.52 -11.61 -7.17
N VAL A 7 0.33 -12.87 -6.73
CA VAL A 7 1.17 -13.52 -5.72
C VAL A 7 2.66 -13.45 -6.08
N GLU A 8 3.01 -13.79 -7.33
CA GLU A 8 4.39 -13.72 -7.82
C GLU A 8 4.96 -12.30 -7.78
N SER A 9 4.15 -11.30 -8.14
CA SER A 9 4.59 -9.90 -8.14
C SER A 9 4.87 -9.41 -6.72
N VAL A 10 3.95 -9.70 -5.78
CA VAL A 10 4.09 -9.33 -4.37
C VAL A 10 5.29 -10.03 -3.75
N LYS A 11 5.40 -11.36 -3.90
CA LYS A 11 6.56 -12.15 -3.41
C LYS A 11 7.89 -11.60 -3.91
N LYS A 12 7.99 -11.32 -5.21
CA LYS A 12 9.20 -10.74 -5.80
C LYS A 12 9.53 -9.37 -5.22
N ALA A 13 8.53 -8.55 -4.94
CA ALA A 13 8.73 -7.22 -4.35
C ALA A 13 9.21 -7.30 -2.90
N ILE A 14 8.69 -8.25 -2.11
CA ILE A 14 9.08 -8.45 -0.71
C ILE A 14 10.21 -9.48 -0.52
N ARG A 15 10.81 -9.96 -1.62
CA ARG A 15 11.95 -10.90 -1.65
C ARG A 15 11.67 -12.27 -1.03
N VAL A 16 10.45 -12.77 -1.17
CA VAL A 16 10.07 -14.15 -0.83
C VAL A 16 10.22 -15.03 -2.06
N ASP A 17 10.92 -16.16 -1.91
CA ASP A 17 11.24 -17.12 -2.98
C ASP A 17 10.61 -18.51 -2.79
N HIS A 18 9.70 -18.65 -1.82
CA HIS A 18 8.97 -19.86 -1.51
C HIS A 18 7.46 -19.62 -1.48
N ASP A 19 6.68 -20.71 -1.47
CA ASP A 19 5.22 -20.65 -1.54
C ASP A 19 4.52 -20.91 -0.20
N PHE A 20 5.29 -21.18 0.86
CA PHE A 20 4.76 -21.59 2.17
C PHE A 20 3.77 -20.59 2.79
N ASP A 21 3.95 -19.30 2.55
CA ASP A 21 3.15 -18.22 3.13
C ASP A 21 2.27 -17.50 2.10
N ASP A 22 2.04 -18.09 0.92
CA ASP A 22 1.26 -17.44 -0.14
C ASP A 22 -0.12 -16.99 0.36
N ASP A 23 -0.85 -17.88 1.03
CA ASP A 23 -2.17 -17.58 1.60
C ASP A 23 -2.08 -16.50 2.68
N LEU A 24 -1.07 -16.56 3.54
CA LEU A 24 -0.87 -15.58 4.61
C LEU A 24 -0.56 -14.18 4.04
N ILE A 25 0.30 -14.12 3.03
CA ILE A 25 0.66 -12.87 2.34
C ILE A 25 -0.57 -12.29 1.65
N MET A 26 -1.30 -13.09 0.88
CA MET A 26 -2.35 -12.61 -0.01
C MET A 26 -3.69 -12.40 0.68
N GLU A 27 -4.03 -13.22 1.67
CA GLU A 27 -5.33 -13.18 2.35
C GLU A 27 -5.31 -12.38 3.66
N VAL A 28 -4.14 -12.11 4.22
CA VAL A 28 -4.02 -11.40 5.51
C VAL A 28 -3.18 -10.14 5.38
N TYR A 29 -1.90 -10.26 5.00
CA TYR A 29 -0.98 -9.12 5.03
C TYR A 29 -1.32 -8.07 3.98
N LEU A 30 -1.54 -8.49 2.74
CA LEU A 30 -1.87 -7.59 1.64
C LEU A 30 -3.18 -6.81 1.87
N PRO A 31 -4.33 -7.45 2.16
CA PRO A 31 -5.57 -6.71 2.40
C PRO A 31 -5.50 -5.84 3.66
N GLY A 32 -4.79 -6.30 4.71
CA GLY A 32 -4.53 -5.49 5.90
C GLY A 32 -3.75 -4.22 5.58
N ALA A 33 -2.65 -4.34 4.83
CA ALA A 33 -1.82 -3.21 4.41
C ALA A 33 -2.58 -2.24 3.49
N ILE A 34 -3.37 -2.75 2.55
CA ILE A 34 -4.25 -1.93 1.70
C ILE A 34 -5.22 -1.13 2.57
N ASN A 35 -5.90 -1.79 3.50
CA ASN A 35 -6.86 -1.13 4.39
C ASN A 35 -6.18 -0.10 5.29
N GLU A 36 -4.99 -0.37 5.80
CA GLU A 36 -4.22 0.56 6.62
C GLU A 36 -3.86 1.83 5.85
N VAL A 37 -3.30 1.70 4.64
CA VAL A 37 -2.93 2.85 3.81
C VAL A 37 -4.16 3.65 3.40
N LYS A 38 -5.23 2.99 2.95
CA LYS A 38 -6.49 3.68 2.59
C LYS A 38 -7.10 4.41 3.77
N THR A 39 -7.19 3.76 4.94
CA THR A 39 -7.68 4.39 6.17
C THR A 39 -6.87 5.63 6.54
N ALA A 40 -5.55 5.57 6.33
CA ALA A 40 -4.69 6.71 6.60
C ALA A 40 -4.84 7.82 5.55
N VAL A 41 -5.17 7.51 4.30
CA VAL A 41 -5.24 8.50 3.20
C VAL A 41 -6.67 9.03 3.02
N SER A 42 -7.62 8.18 2.64
CA SER A 42 -9.04 8.48 2.49
C SER A 42 -9.85 7.19 2.29
N LEU A 43 -11.05 7.15 2.88
CA LEU A 43 -12.04 6.09 2.69
C LEU A 43 -13.25 6.54 1.85
N ASP A 44 -13.18 7.73 1.24
CA ASP A 44 -14.26 8.23 0.41
C ASP A 44 -14.33 7.41 -0.90
N ASP A 45 -15.50 6.86 -1.24
CA ASP A 45 -15.69 6.03 -2.45
C ASP A 45 -15.30 6.76 -3.74
N GLU A 46 -15.44 8.09 -3.76
CA GLU A 46 -15.09 8.95 -4.91
C GLU A 46 -13.58 8.97 -5.22
N ASP A 47 -12.75 8.58 -4.24
CA ASP A 47 -11.30 8.53 -4.36
C ASP A 47 -10.77 7.15 -4.74
N GLU A 48 -11.63 6.13 -4.91
CA GLU A 48 -11.14 4.76 -5.15
C GLU A 48 -10.21 4.68 -6.38
N ALA A 49 -10.56 5.41 -7.44
CA ALA A 49 -9.78 5.52 -8.67
C ALA A 49 -8.39 6.18 -8.46
N PHE A 50 -8.18 6.96 -7.39
CA PHE A 50 -6.86 7.54 -7.07
C PHE A 50 -5.84 6.45 -6.69
N TYR A 51 -6.29 5.34 -6.12
CA TYR A 51 -5.43 4.23 -5.71
C TYR A 51 -5.08 3.30 -6.87
N GLU A 52 -5.92 3.25 -7.90
CA GLU A 52 -5.73 2.37 -9.05
C GLU A 52 -4.44 2.71 -9.82
N ASN A 53 -3.56 1.73 -9.99
CA ASN A 53 -2.26 1.88 -10.66
C ASN A 53 -1.35 2.96 -10.04
N ASN A 54 -1.61 3.40 -8.81
CA ASN A 54 -0.80 4.39 -8.13
C ASN A 54 0.48 3.76 -7.56
N ALA A 55 1.63 4.09 -8.16
CA ALA A 55 2.90 3.50 -7.78
C ALA A 55 3.31 3.81 -6.33
N LEU A 56 2.94 4.99 -5.82
CA LEU A 56 3.26 5.41 -4.45
C LEU A 56 2.39 4.65 -3.44
N PHE A 57 1.12 4.45 -3.76
CA PHE A 57 0.21 3.60 -2.99
C PHE A 57 0.74 2.16 -2.92
N ASN A 58 1.09 1.58 -4.08
CA ASN A 58 1.66 0.24 -4.14
C ASN A 58 2.94 0.10 -3.31
N LEU A 59 3.82 1.11 -3.34
CA LEU A 59 5.05 1.12 -2.53
C LEU A 59 4.74 1.15 -1.03
N ALA A 60 3.79 1.99 -0.60
CA ALA A 60 3.40 2.06 0.81
C ALA A 60 2.83 0.73 1.31
N VAL A 61 1.94 0.11 0.53
CA VAL A 61 1.36 -1.21 0.83
C VAL A 61 2.45 -2.28 0.95
N LEU A 62 3.34 -2.36 -0.05
CA LEU A 62 4.40 -3.38 -0.07
C LEU A 62 5.38 -3.24 1.09
N ASN A 63 5.68 -2.02 1.54
CA ASN A 63 6.53 -1.80 2.71
C ASN A 63 5.91 -2.39 3.98
N ILE A 64 4.59 -2.27 4.15
CA ILE A 64 3.87 -2.84 5.30
C ILE A 64 3.83 -4.36 5.20
N VAL A 65 3.54 -4.91 4.00
CA VAL A 65 3.55 -6.37 3.77
C VAL A 65 4.92 -6.97 4.07
N ALA A 66 6.00 -6.36 3.57
CA ALA A 66 7.37 -6.80 3.84
C ALA A 66 7.68 -6.75 5.35
N HIS A 67 7.29 -5.66 6.02
CA HIS A 67 7.50 -5.53 7.45
C HIS A 67 6.80 -6.63 8.26
N HIS A 68 5.55 -6.96 7.95
CA HIS A 68 4.83 -8.05 8.62
C HIS A 68 5.42 -9.42 8.31
N ASN A 69 5.83 -9.66 7.07
CA ASN A 69 6.48 -10.91 6.69
C ASN A 69 7.78 -11.14 7.46
N ASP A 70 8.59 -10.09 7.61
CA ASP A 70 9.91 -10.15 8.24
C ASP A 70 9.82 -10.16 9.78
N ASN A 71 8.75 -9.60 10.35
CA ASN A 71 8.57 -9.40 11.80
C ASN A 71 7.32 -10.13 12.33
N ARG A 72 7.29 -11.46 12.21
CA ARG A 72 6.13 -12.29 12.61
C ARG A 72 5.91 -12.40 14.12
N SER A 73 6.92 -12.09 14.92
CA SER A 73 6.84 -12.12 16.38
C SER A 73 6.89 -10.69 16.91
N ILE A 74 5.97 -10.38 17.84
CA ILE A 74 5.97 -9.13 18.60
C ILE A 74 7.16 -9.04 19.58
N THR A 75 7.81 -10.17 19.84
CA THR A 75 9.04 -10.26 20.63
C THR A 75 10.17 -10.77 19.76
N THR A 76 11.30 -10.08 19.81
CA THR A 76 12.52 -10.49 19.13
C THR A 76 13.69 -10.30 20.10
N ASN A 77 14.71 -11.15 19.99
CA ASN A 77 15.96 -10.99 20.72
C ASN A 77 16.88 -9.95 20.06
N GLU A 78 16.53 -9.52 18.84
CA GLU A 78 17.19 -8.47 18.08
C GLU A 78 16.42 -7.14 18.21
N GLN A 79 17.08 -6.01 17.95
CA GLN A 79 16.40 -4.73 17.94
C GLN A 79 15.38 -4.67 16.79
N SER A 80 14.09 -4.63 17.13
CA SER A 80 13.03 -4.34 16.16
C SER A 80 12.99 -2.83 15.89
N PHE A 81 12.75 -2.46 14.63
CA PHE A 81 12.45 -1.09 14.24
C PHE A 81 10.95 -0.99 13.99
N ASP A 82 10.31 0.06 14.53
CA ASP A 82 8.91 0.38 14.22
C ASP A 82 8.70 0.46 12.69
N VAL A 83 7.45 0.23 12.25
CA VAL A 83 7.01 0.33 10.84
C VAL A 83 7.82 1.41 10.14
N PRO A 84 8.55 1.09 9.07
CA PRO A 84 9.67 1.90 8.62
C PRO A 84 9.20 3.35 8.43
N ALA A 85 9.93 4.31 8.98
CA ALA A 85 9.58 5.74 8.94
C ALA A 85 9.24 6.26 7.54
N SER A 86 9.72 5.56 6.50
CA SER A 86 9.31 5.76 5.11
C SER A 86 7.80 5.62 4.89
N SER A 87 7.10 4.67 5.52
CA SER A 87 5.66 4.45 5.32
C SER A 87 4.84 5.68 5.72
N MET A 88 5.17 6.35 6.84
CA MET A 88 4.50 7.59 7.22
C MET A 88 4.75 8.72 6.22
N ALA A 89 5.99 8.86 5.75
CA ALA A 89 6.32 9.86 4.73
C ALA A 89 5.53 9.62 3.43
N LEU A 90 5.45 8.37 2.97
CA LEU A 90 4.68 7.97 1.79
C LEU A 90 3.18 8.29 1.96
N ILE A 91 2.61 8.01 3.15
CA ILE A 91 1.20 8.36 3.46
C ILE A 91 0.97 9.87 3.40
N GLN A 92 1.88 10.70 3.93
CA GLN A 92 1.71 12.17 3.86
C GLN A 92 1.81 12.68 2.41
N THR A 93 2.68 12.09 1.60
CA THR A 93 2.75 12.40 0.17
C THR A 93 1.46 11.99 -0.54
N LEU A 94 0.93 10.78 -0.29
CA LEU A 94 -0.34 10.31 -0.85
C LEU A 94 -1.51 11.24 -0.51
N ARG A 95 -1.60 11.71 0.74
CA ARG A 95 -2.63 12.69 1.15
C ARG A 95 -2.53 13.99 0.35
N SER A 96 -1.31 14.47 0.12
CA SER A 96 -1.08 15.69 -0.67
C SER A 96 -1.41 15.50 -2.15
N ASP A 97 -1.05 14.35 -2.70
CA ASP A 97 -1.34 14.01 -4.10
C ASP A 97 -2.83 13.81 -4.34
N LEU A 98 -3.56 13.23 -3.37
CA LEU A 98 -5.02 13.09 -3.44
C LEU A 98 -5.72 14.44 -3.58
N VAL A 99 -5.28 15.46 -2.83
CA VAL A 99 -5.83 16.82 -2.94
C VAL A 99 -5.67 17.37 -4.35
N LYS A 100 -4.49 17.20 -4.96
CA LYS A 100 -4.25 17.64 -6.35
C LYS A 100 -5.12 16.86 -7.34
N TRP A 101 -5.19 15.54 -7.20
CA TRP A 101 -5.98 14.69 -8.06
C TRP A 101 -7.48 15.06 -8.04
N ARG A 102 -8.03 15.37 -6.85
CA ARG A 102 -9.41 15.84 -6.70
C ARG A 102 -9.67 17.15 -7.46
N ILE A 103 -8.71 18.08 -7.45
CA ILE A 103 -8.82 19.35 -8.19
C ILE A 103 -8.84 19.08 -9.69
N GLU A 104 -7.87 18.30 -10.20
CA GLU A 104 -7.76 17.96 -11.62
C GLU A 104 -9.00 17.22 -12.13
N LYS A 105 -9.52 16.26 -11.36
CA LYS A 105 -10.76 15.53 -11.68
C LYS A 105 -11.97 16.47 -11.81
N ASN A 106 -12.09 17.44 -10.92
CA ASN A 106 -13.20 18.40 -10.94
C ASN A 106 -13.09 19.39 -12.11
N GLU A 107 -11.88 19.83 -12.47
CA GLU A 107 -11.66 20.68 -13.64
C GLU A 107 -12.08 19.99 -14.95
N VAL A 108 -11.73 18.71 -15.12
CA VAL A 108 -12.15 17.91 -16.28
C VAL A 108 -13.68 17.80 -16.36
N THR A 109 -14.36 17.60 -15.23
CA THR A 109 -15.83 17.44 -15.20
C THR A 109 -16.56 18.73 -15.61
N ILE A 110 -15.97 19.91 -15.31
CA ILE A 110 -16.55 21.21 -15.65
C ILE A 110 -16.38 21.53 -17.14
N ASP A 111 -15.28 21.11 -17.78
CA ASP A 111 -15.03 21.38 -19.21
C ASP A 111 -15.88 20.48 -20.15
N GLU A 112 -16.36 19.35 -19.65
CA GLU A 112 -17.23 18.41 -20.39
C GLU A 112 -18.75 18.69 -20.27
N SER A 113 -19.15 19.69 -19.47
CA SER A 113 -20.56 20.07 -19.19
C SER A 113 -21.03 21.32 -19.94
#